data_AF-V4JSE2-F1
#
_entry.id   AF-V4JSE2-F1
#
_cell.length_a   1.000
_cell.length_b   1.000
_cell.length_c   1.000
_cell.angle_alpha   90.00
_cell.angle_beta   90.00
_cell.angle_gamma   90.00
#
_symmetry.space_group_name_H-M   'P 1'
#
loop_
_entity.id
_entity.type
_entity.pdbx_description
1 polymer ?
#
loop_
_entity_poly.entity_id
_entity_poly.type
_entity_poly.pdbx_seq_one_letter_code
_entity_poly.pdbx_strand_id
1 'polypeptide(L)'
;MKALLDTNILIDYLNGIDIAREEIQRHEHKQISAITWMEVMVGANDDEIASVRAFLNRFEQVPVSAKVAETAVTIRREHRIK
;
A
#
# COMPACT_ATOMS: atom_id res chain seq x y z
N MET A 1 5.30 -14.74 7.45
CA MET A 1 4.54 -14.66 6.18
C MET A 1 4.77 -13.26 5.59
N LYS A 2 4.83 -13.10 4.27
CA LYS A 2 4.90 -11.77 3.64
C LYS A 2 3.48 -11.23 3.47
N ALA A 3 3.22 -10.02 3.92
CA ALA A 3 1.92 -9.37 3.78
C ALA A 3 2.03 -8.16 2.84
N LEU A 4 1.21 -8.14 1.80
CA LEU A 4 1.03 -6.98 0.94
C LEU A 4 -0.15 -6.17 1.49
N LEU A 5 0.15 -4.99 2.04
CA LEU A 5 -0.85 -4.12 2.64
C LEU A 5 -1.50 -3.24 1.57
N ASP A 6 -2.82 -3.17 1.63
CA ASP A 6 -3.62 -2.30 0.77
C ASP A 6 -3.65 -0.86 1.30
N THR A 7 -4.02 0.07 0.42
CA THR A 7 -4.05 1.51 0.67
C THR A 7 -4.95 1.87 1.86
N ASN A 8 -6.09 1.20 2.03
CA ASN A 8 -7.01 1.49 3.14
C ASN A 8 -6.36 1.24 4.51
N ILE A 9 -5.57 0.17 4.68
CA ILE A 9 -4.87 -0.10 5.94
C ILE A 9 -3.88 1.03 6.28
N LEU A 10 -3.20 1.59 5.28
CA LEU A 10 -2.24 2.66 5.49
C LEU A 10 -2.93 3.99 5.79
N ILE A 11 -4.02 4.30 5.09
CA ILE A 11 -4.84 5.50 5.35
C ILE A 11 -5.42 5.44 6.76
N ASP A 12 -5.97 4.29 7.17
CA ASP A 12 -6.52 4.10 8.51
C ASP A 12 -5.45 4.28 9.59
N TYR A 13 -4.24 3.76 9.37
CA TYR A 13 -3.12 3.99 10.26
C TYR A 13 -2.75 5.48 10.37
N LEU A 14 -2.69 6.20 9.24
CA LEU A 14 -2.36 7.62 9.22
C LEU A 14 -3.46 8.47 9.89
N ASN A 15 -4.72 8.03 9.81
CA ASN A 15 -5.85 8.63 10.52
C ASN A 15 -5.91 8.26 12.01
N GLY A 16 -4.95 7.47 12.51
CA GLY A 16 -4.86 7.11 13.93
C GLY A 16 -5.79 5.99 14.37
N ILE A 17 -6.29 5.17 13.46
CA ILE A 17 -7.16 4.02 13.78
C ILE A 17 -6.31 2.88 14.34
N ASP A 18 -6.51 2.54 15.62
CA ASP A 18 -5.67 1.56 16.33
C ASP A 18 -5.72 0.14 15.74
N ILE A 19 -6.86 -0.27 15.17
CA ILE A 19 -7.00 -1.57 14.51
C ILE A 19 -6.01 -1.72 13.34
N ALA A 20 -5.78 -0.64 12.58
CA ALA A 20 -4.81 -0.66 11.48
C ALA A 20 -3.37 -0.76 12.00
N ARG A 21 -3.06 -0.14 13.15
CA ARG A 21 -1.77 -0.30 13.83
C ARG A 21 -1.53 -1.74 14.26
N GLU A 22 -2.53 -2.38 14.87
CA GLU A 22 -2.44 -3.79 15.25
C GLU A 22 -2.22 -4.69 14.03
N GLU A 23 -2.98 -4.48 12.96
CA GLU A 23 -2.84 -5.27 11.73
C GLU A 23 -1.45 -5.13 11.13
N ILE A 24 -0.93 -3.91 11.03
CA ILE A 24 0.44 -3.65 10.56
C ILE A 24 1.48 -4.33 11.46
N GLN A 25 1.24 -4.46 12.77
CA GLN A 25 2.18 -5.09 13.71
C GLN A 25 2.16 -6.62 13.65
N ARG A 26 1.07 -7.25 13.20
CA ARG A 26 0.94 -8.71 13.08
C ARG A 26 1.91 -9.33 12.07
N HIS A 27 2.39 -8.54 11.11
CA HIS A 27 3.23 -9.02 10.01
C HIS A 27 4.69 -8.63 10.20
N GLU A 28 5.61 -9.60 10.20
CA GLU A 28 7.05 -9.34 10.32
C GLU A 28 7.62 -8.70 9.03
N HIS A 29 7.15 -9.18 7.87
CA HIS A 29 7.55 -8.67 6.56
C HIS A 29 6.38 -7.98 5.87
N LYS A 30 6.45 -6.65 5.81
CA LYS A 30 5.38 -5.78 5.35
C LYS A 30 5.77 -5.17 4.02
N GLN A 31 4.93 -5.38 3.02
CA GLN A 31 5.12 -4.90 1.66
C GLN A 31 3.98 -3.95 1.28
N ILE A 32 4.28 -3.00 0.41
CA ILE A 32 3.28 -2.14 -0.23
C ILE A 32 3.52 -2.13 -1.74
N SER A 33 2.47 -1.98 -2.54
CA SER A 33 2.66 -1.83 -3.99
C SER A 33 3.13 -0.41 -4.33
N ALA A 34 3.77 -0.25 -5.49
CA ALA A 34 4.04 1.09 -6.03
C ALA A 34 2.76 1.91 -6.25
N ILE A 35 1.62 1.26 -6.53
CA ILE A 35 0.30 1.91 -6.65
C ILE A 35 -0.12 2.49 -5.30
N THR A 36 -0.11 1.66 -4.26
CA THR A 36 -0.43 2.06 -2.88
C THR A 36 0.44 3.22 -2.41
N TRP A 37 1.75 3.19 -2.71
CA TRP A 37 2.63 4.30 -2.40
C TRP A 37 2.20 5.60 -3.09
N MET A 38 1.86 5.55 -4.39
CA MET A 38 1.39 6.73 -5.12
C MET A 38 0.08 7.27 -4.55
N GLU A 39 -0.89 6.40 -4.26
CA GLU A 39 -2.20 6.80 -3.71
C GLU A 39 -2.05 7.50 -2.36
N VAL A 40 -1.25 6.93 -1.45
CA VAL A 40 -1.02 7.54 -0.13
C VAL A 40 -0.26 8.86 -0.24
N MET A 41 0.74 8.95 -1.14
CA MET A 41 1.50 10.19 -1.34
C MET A 41 0.68 11.30 -1.98
N VAL A 42 -0.25 10.97 -2.88
CA VAL A 42 -1.18 11.95 -3.49
C VAL A 42 -2.19 12.46 -2.46
N GLY A 43 -2.57 11.64 -1.49
CA GLY A 43 -3.49 12.03 -0.41
C GLY A 43 -2.85 12.82 0.73
N ALA A 44 -1.51 12.93 0.79
CA ALA A 44 -0.82 13.66 1.84
C ALA A 44 -0.82 15.18 1.58
N ASN A 45 -1.07 15.98 2.61
CA ASN A 45 -0.91 17.43 2.52
C ASN A 45 0.57 17.81 2.43
N ASP A 46 0.90 19.01 1.92
CA ASP A 46 2.28 19.46 1.72
C ASP A 46 3.14 19.36 3.00
N ASP A 47 2.54 19.70 4.15
CA ASP A 47 3.20 19.64 5.46
C ASP A 47 3.45 18.20 5.95
N GLU A 48 2.73 17.22 5.39
CA GLU A 48 2.75 15.81 5.79
C GLU A 48 3.58 14.94 4.83
N ILE A 49 3.89 15.42 3.61
CA ILE A 49 4.62 14.66 2.58
C ILE A 49 5.90 14.01 3.13
N ALA A 50 6.68 14.74 3.94
CA ALA A 50 7.92 14.24 4.49
C ALA A 50 7.70 13.12 5.51
N SER A 51 6.72 13.28 6.41
CA SER A 51 6.41 12.30 7.46
C SER A 51 5.76 11.03 6.88
N VAL A 52 4.84 11.19 5.91
CA VAL A 52 4.20 10.09 5.18
C VAL A 52 5.23 9.31 4.38
N ARG A 53 6.14 9.97 3.67
CA ARG A 53 7.23 9.30 2.95
C ARG A 53 8.13 8.50 3.90
N ALA A 54 8.51 9.08 5.04
CA ALA A 54 9.33 8.39 6.04
C ALA A 54 8.60 7.16 6.61
N PHE A 55 7.28 7.27 6.83
CA PHE A 55 6.43 6.15 7.23
C PHE A 55 6.43 5.02 6.19
N LEU A 56 6.22 5.35 4.91
CA LEU A 56 6.14 4.38 3.80
C LEU A 56 7.49 3.69 3.52
N ASN A 57 8.62 4.35 3.81
CA ASN A 57 9.96 3.76 3.66
C ASN A 57 10.23 2.59 4.64
N ARG A 58 9.35 2.37 5.63
CA ARG A 58 9.44 1.23 6.55
C ARG A 58 8.91 -0.08 5.94
N PHE A 59 8.30 0.01 4.76
CA PHE A 59 7.73 -1.12 4.03
C PHE A 59 8.62 -1.46 2.83
N GLU A 60 8.69 -2.74 2.47
CA GLU A 60 9.30 -3.13 1.21
C GLU A 60 8.36 -2.78 0.04
N GLN A 61 8.80 -1.89 -0.84
CA GLN A 61 8.00 -1.47 -1.99
C GLN A 61 8.12 -2.50 -3.14
N VAL A 62 6.98 -3.05 -3.56
CA VAL A 62 6.88 -3.99 -4.66
C VAL A 62 6.52 -3.25 -5.96
N PRO A 63 7.36 -3.31 -7.00
CA PRO A 63 7.09 -2.63 -8.26
C PRO A 63 5.99 -3.33 -9.06
N VAL A 64 5.27 -2.56 -9.87
CA VAL A 64 4.39 -3.11 -10.91
C VAL A 64 5.24 -3.49 -12.12
N SER A 65 5.80 -4.69 -12.11
CA SER A 65 6.57 -5.22 -13.25
C SER A 65 5.66 -5.61 -14.41
N ALA A 66 6.22 -5.84 -15.60
CA ALA A 66 5.47 -6.36 -16.76
C ALA A 66 4.67 -7.64 -16.41
N LYS A 67 5.27 -8.58 -15.68
CA LYS A 67 4.58 -9.79 -15.19
C LYS A 67 3.37 -9.50 -14.29
N VAL A 68 3.49 -8.52 -13.39
CA VAL A 68 2.39 -8.10 -12.50
C VAL A 68 1.28 -7.45 -13.32
N ALA A 69 1.64 -6.60 -14.29
CA ALA A 69 0.70 -5.96 -15.19
C ALA A 69 -0.09 -6.97 -16.03
N GLU A 70 0.58 -7.95 -16.64
CA GLU A 70 -0.08 -9.04 -17.39
C GLU A 70 -1.05 -9.83 -16.51
N THR A 71 -0.62 -10.19 -15.30
CA THR A 71 -1.48 -10.90 -14.34
C THR A 71 -2.70 -10.07 -13.97
N ALA A 72 -2.52 -8.77 -13.72
CA ALA A 72 -3.60 -7.86 -13.40
C ALA A 72 -4.59 -7.72 -14.56
N VAL A 73 -4.13 -7.70 -15.82
CA VAL A 73 -5.01 -7.68 -17.01
C VAL A 73 -5.87 -8.93 -17.07
N THR A 74 -5.29 -10.12 -16.86
CA THR A 74 -6.04 -11.38 -16.82
C THR A 74 -7.13 -11.35 -15.75
N ILE A 75 -6.78 -10.98 -14.52
CA ILE A 75 -7.72 -10.90 -13.39
C ILE A 75 -8.84 -9.90 -13.72
N ARG A 76 -8.53 -8.71 -14.23
CA ARG A 76 -9.53 -7.69 -14.54
C ARG A 76 -10.50 -8.14 -15.64
N ARG A 77 -10.02 -8.88 -16.63
CA ARG A 77 -10.86 -9.48 -17.68
C ARG A 77 -11.79 -10.55 -17.12
N GLU A 78 -11.26 -11.48 -16.33
CA GLU A 78 -12.03 -12.58 -15.73
C GLU A 78 -13.12 -12.06 -14.77
N HIS A 79 -12.77 -11.07 -13.96
CA HIS A 79 -13.67 -10.51 -12.95
C HIS A 79 -14.47 -9.29 -13.40
N ARG A 80 -14.31 -8.85 -14.67
CA ARG A 80 -14.98 -7.66 -15.25
C ARG A 80 -14.77 -6.38 -14.43
N ILE A 81 -13.59 -6.23 -13.86
CA ILE A 81 -13.17 -5.04 -13.12
C ILE A 81 -12.74 -3.98 -14.15
N LYS A 82 -13.30 -2.77 -14.03
CA LYS A 82 -12.98 -1.65 -14.93
C LYS A 82 -11.62 -1.01 -14.64
#